data_AF-B2AUP5-F1
#
_entry.id   AF-B2AUP5-F1
#
_cell.length_a   1.000
_cell.length_b   1.000
_cell.length_c   1.000
_cell.angle_alpha   90.00
_cell.angle_beta   90.00
_cell.angle_gamma   90.00
#
_symmetry.space_group_name_H-M   'P 1'
#
loop_
_entity.id
_entity.type
_entity.pdbx_description
1 polymer ?
#
loop_
_entity_poly.entity_id
_entity_poly.type
_entity_poly.pdbx_seq_one_letter_code
_entity_poly.pdbx_strand_id
1 'polypeptide(L)'
;MCISAKSDTQRREAVAYITNQISSTPPNNPVGTSGVLSKLLPLLSDASTSVRAQLLKLFRALPPSEVGAHVEKILMYIRGGMTHLSPDIRTDTLAVLDWLLDVAGDEVVSCSGGWLKTINSFSSMLGWNPSVGSAMTSKGWTTASKATLGTKKGPEAQARQIQALARFLEVGFKPEAPIPVQSAAYWDSIYRLPTTPNPFAYLNLFGIPRDEENEMYLDRGSRQRVFDARWRATIATGMEGARKEGGTVGRAAAALGRALNGGFDGPESGSEN
;
A
#
# COMPACT_ATOMS: atom_id res chain seq x y z
N MET A 1 -26.76 10.65 -0.88
CA MET A 1 -26.94 12.12 -0.76
C MET A 1 -26.17 12.69 0.45
N CYS A 2 -26.16 12.04 1.61
CA CYS A 2 -25.48 12.56 2.82
C CYS A 2 -23.93 12.50 2.78
N ILE A 3 -23.34 11.51 2.09
CA ILE A 3 -21.87 11.38 1.95
C ILE A 3 -21.24 12.45 1.04
N SER A 4 -22.06 13.15 0.25
CA SER A 4 -21.67 14.28 -0.60
C SER A 4 -22.19 15.61 -0.04
N ALA A 5 -22.65 15.63 1.22
CA ALA A 5 -23.14 16.84 1.86
C ALA A 5 -22.01 17.87 2.01
N LYS A 6 -22.34 19.16 1.91
CA LYS A 6 -21.38 20.25 2.15
C LYS A 6 -20.87 20.25 3.60
N SER A 7 -21.75 19.93 4.56
CA SER A 7 -21.41 19.82 5.98
C SER A 7 -20.52 18.60 6.25
N ASP A 8 -19.36 18.84 6.85
CA ASP A 8 -18.44 17.78 7.31
C ASP A 8 -19.04 16.93 8.43
N THR A 9 -19.79 17.55 9.33
CA THR A 9 -20.51 16.89 10.42
C THR A 9 -21.53 15.92 9.86
N GLN A 10 -22.31 16.33 8.84
CA GLN A 10 -23.27 15.46 8.19
C GLN A 10 -22.59 14.27 7.49
N ARG A 11 -21.45 14.49 6.82
CA ARG A 11 -20.67 13.40 6.22
C ARG A 11 -20.15 12.44 7.29
N ARG A 12 -19.57 12.95 8.37
CA ARG A 12 -19.05 12.15 9.49
C ARG A 12 -20.15 11.30 10.13
N GLU A 13 -21.29 11.89 10.45
CA GLU A 13 -22.43 11.18 11.05
C GLU A 13 -23.01 10.15 10.09
N ALA A 14 -23.05 10.43 8.77
CA ALA A 14 -23.47 9.44 7.79
C ALA A 14 -22.52 8.22 7.76
N VAL A 15 -21.20 8.44 7.79
CA VAL A 15 -20.21 7.36 7.85
C VAL A 15 -20.31 6.60 9.17
N ALA A 16 -20.54 7.30 10.30
CA ALA A 16 -20.74 6.67 11.61
C ALA A 16 -22.01 5.80 11.64
N TYR A 17 -23.11 6.28 11.08
CA TYR A 17 -24.34 5.51 10.94
C TYR A 17 -24.11 4.22 10.14
N ILE A 18 -23.42 4.29 8.99
CA ILE A 18 -23.09 3.11 8.18
C ILE A 18 -22.18 2.15 8.98
N THR A 19 -21.21 2.67 9.72
CA THR A 19 -20.34 1.86 10.60
C THR A 19 -21.17 1.06 11.60
N ASN A 20 -22.14 1.71 12.26
CA ASN A 20 -23.01 1.07 13.25
C ASN A 20 -23.91 -0.01 12.62
N GLN A 21 -24.38 0.18 11.40
CA GLN A 21 -25.18 -0.82 10.68
C GLN A 21 -24.33 -2.04 10.28
N ILE A 22 -23.08 -1.84 9.87
CA ILE A 22 -22.18 -2.94 9.52
C ILE A 22 -21.75 -3.70 10.77
N SER A 23 -21.53 -3.00 11.88
CA SER A 23 -21.14 -3.60 13.16
C SER A 23 -22.29 -4.15 14.01
N SER A 24 -23.55 -4.03 13.57
CA SER A 24 -24.69 -4.54 14.33
C SER A 24 -24.72 -6.07 14.37
N THR A 25 -25.51 -6.65 15.27
CA THR A 25 -25.72 -8.11 15.35
C THR A 25 -27.22 -8.40 15.21
N PRO A 26 -27.67 -8.96 14.08
CA PRO A 26 -26.88 -9.32 12.88
C PRO A 26 -26.37 -8.09 12.10
N PRO A 27 -25.28 -8.22 11.32
CA PRO A 27 -24.81 -7.14 10.44
C PRO A 27 -25.85 -6.76 9.39
N ASN A 28 -26.04 -5.46 9.17
CA ASN A 28 -26.93 -4.94 8.13
C ASN A 28 -26.13 -4.26 7.01
N ASN A 29 -25.75 -5.04 6.00
CA ASN A 29 -25.01 -4.56 4.84
C ASN A 29 -25.66 -5.03 3.51
N PRO A 30 -26.81 -4.45 3.11
CA PRO A 30 -27.57 -4.91 1.95
C PRO A 30 -26.86 -4.65 0.61
N VAL A 31 -25.84 -3.78 0.59
CA VAL A 31 -25.08 -3.43 -0.63
C VAL A 31 -23.74 -4.17 -0.73
N GLY A 32 -23.38 -4.94 0.30
CA GLY A 32 -22.11 -5.66 0.40
C GLY A 32 -20.87 -4.77 0.48
N THR A 33 -19.72 -5.37 0.78
CA THR A 33 -18.43 -4.66 0.89
C THR A 33 -18.07 -3.91 -0.38
N SER A 34 -18.31 -4.51 -1.56
CA SER A 34 -18.09 -3.88 -2.87
C SER A 34 -18.85 -2.56 -3.04
N GLY A 35 -20.14 -2.54 -2.67
CA GLY A 35 -20.98 -1.35 -2.78
C GLY A 35 -20.53 -0.24 -1.84
N VAL A 36 -20.20 -0.60 -0.61
CA VAL A 36 -19.67 0.33 0.41
C VAL A 36 -18.35 0.96 -0.08
N LEU A 37 -17.36 0.14 -0.45
CA LEU A 37 -16.06 0.60 -0.91
C LEU A 37 -16.19 1.50 -2.15
N SER A 38 -17.03 1.11 -3.10
CA SER A 38 -17.23 1.86 -4.34
C SER A 38 -17.76 3.27 -4.12
N LYS A 39 -18.50 3.53 -3.04
CA LYS A 39 -19.04 4.85 -2.73
C LYS A 39 -18.21 5.64 -1.74
N LEU A 40 -17.50 4.99 -0.83
CA LEU A 40 -16.83 5.67 0.28
C LEU A 40 -15.33 5.89 0.09
N LEU A 41 -14.67 5.14 -0.81
CA LEU A 41 -13.25 5.34 -1.09
C LEU A 41 -12.85 6.78 -1.48
N PRO A 42 -13.66 7.56 -2.24
CA PRO A 42 -13.33 8.96 -2.50
C PRO A 42 -13.19 9.83 -1.24
N LEU A 43 -13.81 9.46 -0.12
CA LEU A 43 -13.72 10.19 1.15
C LEU A 43 -12.33 10.06 1.82
N LEU A 44 -11.46 9.20 1.30
CA LEU A 44 -10.07 9.12 1.75
C LEU A 44 -9.31 10.44 1.51
N SER A 45 -9.73 11.22 0.51
CA SER A 45 -9.23 12.58 0.22
C SER A 45 -10.16 13.68 0.74
N ASP A 46 -11.11 13.38 1.64
CA ASP A 46 -11.99 14.40 2.24
C ASP A 46 -11.15 15.44 2.98
N ALA A 47 -11.53 16.72 2.91
CA ALA A 47 -10.81 17.79 3.59
C ALA A 47 -10.85 17.66 5.13
N SER A 48 -11.89 17.06 5.68
CA SER A 48 -12.09 16.92 7.13
C SER A 48 -11.41 15.69 7.69
N THR A 49 -10.47 15.89 8.62
CA THR A 49 -9.77 14.81 9.35
C THR A 49 -10.74 13.91 10.11
N SER A 50 -11.81 14.47 10.67
CA SER A 50 -12.79 13.68 11.43
C SER A 50 -13.61 12.73 10.54
N VAL A 51 -13.89 13.12 9.29
CA VAL A 51 -14.53 12.25 8.28
C VAL A 51 -13.59 11.12 7.89
N ARG A 52 -12.31 11.41 7.59
CA ARG A 52 -11.30 10.39 7.25
C ARG A 52 -11.06 9.41 8.40
N ALA A 53 -10.99 9.89 9.63
CA ALA A 53 -10.86 9.04 10.82
C ALA A 53 -12.07 8.11 11.00
N GLN A 54 -13.29 8.61 10.79
CA GLN A 54 -14.49 7.79 10.85
C GLN A 54 -14.57 6.78 9.69
N LEU A 55 -14.08 7.15 8.50
CA LEU A 55 -13.98 6.25 7.35
C LEU A 55 -13.05 5.06 7.65
N LEU A 56 -11.91 5.29 8.30
CA LEU A 56 -11.02 4.20 8.70
C LEU A 56 -11.68 3.24 9.70
N LYS A 57 -12.51 3.76 10.64
CA LYS A 57 -13.29 2.90 11.55
C LYS A 57 -14.29 2.04 10.78
N LEU A 58 -14.96 2.62 9.78
CA LEU A 58 -15.85 1.88 8.90
C LEU A 58 -15.12 0.77 8.14
N PHE A 59 -13.95 1.06 7.56
CA PHE A 59 -13.17 0.05 6.85
C PHE A 59 -12.75 -1.10 7.77
N ARG A 60 -12.39 -0.81 9.02
CA ARG A 60 -12.09 -1.83 10.04
C ARG A 60 -13.30 -2.67 10.47
N ALA A 61 -14.52 -2.21 10.21
CA ALA A 61 -15.74 -2.96 10.48
C ALA A 61 -16.14 -3.90 9.32
N LEU A 62 -15.51 -3.77 8.14
CA LEU A 62 -15.78 -4.65 7.00
C LEU A 62 -15.22 -6.07 7.26
N PRO A 63 -15.89 -7.14 6.77
CA PRO A 63 -15.37 -8.49 6.84
C PRO A 63 -14.01 -8.60 6.11
N PRO A 64 -12.91 -8.98 6.77
CA PRO A 64 -11.58 -9.03 6.15
C PRO A 64 -11.52 -9.90 4.88
N SER A 65 -12.24 -11.03 4.89
CA SER A 65 -12.32 -11.97 3.76
C SER A 65 -12.92 -11.36 2.49
N GLU A 66 -13.68 -10.27 2.59
CA GLU A 66 -14.30 -9.60 1.44
C GLU A 66 -13.43 -8.47 0.88
N VAL A 67 -12.37 -8.05 1.60
CA VAL A 67 -11.55 -6.88 1.21
C VAL A 67 -10.57 -7.23 0.09
N GLY A 68 -10.01 -8.44 0.08
CA GLY A 68 -8.98 -8.88 -0.87
C GLY A 68 -9.38 -8.67 -2.34
N ALA A 69 -10.65 -8.89 -2.67
CA ALA A 69 -11.21 -8.69 -4.02
C ALA A 69 -11.15 -7.24 -4.52
N HIS A 70 -10.95 -6.28 -3.62
CA HIS A 70 -11.05 -4.85 -3.89
C HIS A 70 -9.74 -4.09 -3.72
N VAL A 71 -8.64 -4.79 -3.40
CA VAL A 71 -7.34 -4.21 -3.09
C VAL A 71 -6.83 -3.26 -4.16
N GLU A 72 -6.90 -3.63 -5.45
CA GLU A 72 -6.44 -2.78 -6.55
C GLU A 72 -7.15 -1.42 -6.57
N LYS A 73 -8.48 -1.44 -6.37
CA LYS A 73 -9.29 -0.22 -6.29
C LYS A 73 -8.94 0.59 -5.05
N ILE A 74 -8.77 -0.04 -3.89
CA ILE A 74 -8.40 0.66 -2.65
C ILE A 74 -7.01 1.31 -2.80
N LEU A 75 -6.03 0.59 -3.34
CA LEU A 75 -4.67 1.08 -3.59
C LEU A 75 -4.64 2.26 -4.57
N MET A 76 -5.52 2.32 -5.55
CA MET A 76 -5.67 3.50 -6.41
C MET A 76 -5.95 4.76 -5.58
N TYR A 77 -6.91 4.71 -4.65
CA TYR A 77 -7.22 5.86 -3.78
C TYR A 77 -6.12 6.14 -2.77
N ILE A 78 -5.50 5.09 -2.19
CA ILE A 78 -4.35 5.26 -1.28
C ILE A 78 -3.20 5.99 -1.99
N ARG A 79 -2.82 5.57 -3.20
CA ARG A 79 -1.74 6.23 -3.96
C ARG A 79 -2.09 7.69 -4.28
N GLY A 80 -3.34 7.99 -4.62
CA GLY A 80 -3.83 9.36 -4.78
C GLY A 80 -3.75 10.19 -3.48
N GLY A 81 -4.04 9.59 -2.33
CA GLY A 81 -3.90 10.22 -1.01
C GLY A 81 -2.44 10.46 -0.62
N MET A 82 -1.53 9.54 -0.93
CA MET A 82 -0.08 9.66 -0.67
C MET A 82 0.58 10.82 -1.43
N THR A 83 0.07 11.16 -2.61
CA THR A 83 0.57 12.26 -3.46
C THR A 83 -0.27 13.53 -3.34
N HIS A 84 -1.27 13.54 -2.46
CA HIS A 84 -2.16 14.69 -2.28
C HIS A 84 -1.40 15.92 -1.74
N LEU A 85 -1.85 17.14 -2.07
CA LEU A 85 -1.19 18.39 -1.64
C LEU A 85 -1.28 18.63 -0.12
N SER A 86 -2.38 18.21 0.51
CA SER A 86 -2.56 18.32 1.96
C SER A 86 -1.72 17.29 2.74
N PRO A 87 -0.86 17.72 3.69
CA PRO A 87 -0.08 16.82 4.55
C PRO A 87 -0.93 15.92 5.45
N ASP A 88 -2.10 16.39 5.87
CA ASP A 88 -3.00 15.61 6.72
C ASP A 88 -3.56 14.42 5.94
N ILE A 89 -4.00 14.64 4.70
CA ILE A 89 -4.50 13.58 3.83
C ILE A 89 -3.40 12.56 3.53
N ARG A 90 -2.18 13.01 3.22
CA ARG A 90 -1.04 12.09 3.00
C ARG A 90 -0.80 11.19 4.22
N THR A 91 -0.83 11.77 5.41
CA THR A 91 -0.54 11.04 6.66
C THR A 91 -1.66 10.06 7.02
N ASP A 92 -2.91 10.50 6.96
CA ASP A 92 -4.08 9.69 7.31
C ASP A 92 -4.28 8.51 6.34
N THR A 93 -3.96 8.73 5.06
CA THR A 93 -4.00 7.68 4.04
C THR A 93 -3.08 6.51 4.38
N LEU A 94 -1.93 6.75 5.03
CA LEU A 94 -1.04 5.68 5.46
C LEU A 94 -1.65 4.81 6.55
N ALA A 95 -2.57 5.33 7.37
CA ALA A 95 -3.32 4.51 8.31
C ALA A 95 -4.31 3.57 7.61
N VAL A 96 -4.83 3.96 6.45
CA VAL A 96 -5.65 3.08 5.59
C VAL A 96 -4.77 2.04 4.90
N LEU A 97 -3.57 2.41 4.42
CA LEU A 97 -2.62 1.44 3.88
C LEU A 97 -2.20 0.40 4.91
N ASP A 98 -1.89 0.82 6.15
CA ASP A 98 -1.57 -0.10 7.23
C ASP A 98 -2.70 -1.10 7.48
N TRP A 99 -3.95 -0.62 7.55
CA TRP A 99 -5.12 -1.49 7.68
C TRP A 99 -5.24 -2.45 6.50
N LEU A 100 -4.98 -1.99 5.27
CA LEU A 100 -5.07 -2.85 4.09
C LEU A 100 -3.98 -3.94 4.12
N LEU A 101 -2.77 -3.61 4.57
CA LEU A 101 -1.69 -4.57 4.79
C LEU A 101 -2.02 -5.58 5.90
N ASP A 102 -2.76 -5.17 6.95
CA ASP A 102 -3.25 -6.05 8.01
C ASP A 102 -4.21 -7.12 7.49
N VAL A 103 -5.12 -6.74 6.58
CA VAL A 103 -6.24 -7.63 6.17
C VAL A 103 -6.04 -8.33 4.83
N ALA A 104 -5.20 -7.79 3.95
CA ALA A 104 -5.01 -8.27 2.57
C ALA A 104 -3.59 -7.99 2.05
N GLY A 105 -2.58 -8.17 2.91
CA GLY A 105 -1.19 -7.82 2.59
C GLY A 105 -0.63 -8.56 1.37
N ASP A 106 -0.92 -9.85 1.23
CA ASP A 106 -0.41 -10.66 0.12
C ASP A 106 -1.03 -10.18 -1.22
N GLU A 107 -2.31 -9.84 -1.23
CA GLU A 107 -2.98 -9.24 -2.39
C GLU A 107 -2.46 -7.83 -2.71
N VAL A 108 -2.12 -7.03 -1.69
CA VAL A 108 -1.59 -5.65 -1.87
C VAL A 108 -0.29 -5.63 -2.67
N VAL A 109 0.60 -6.58 -2.39
CA VAL A 109 1.92 -6.61 -3.04
C VAL A 109 1.93 -7.40 -4.35
N SER A 110 0.91 -8.21 -4.60
CA SER A 110 0.83 -9.09 -5.78
C SER A 110 -0.18 -8.63 -6.85
N CYS A 111 -1.12 -7.73 -6.53
CA CYS A 111 -2.07 -7.21 -7.52
C CYS A 111 -1.41 -6.37 -8.61
N SER A 112 -2.15 -6.11 -9.69
CA SER A 112 -1.74 -5.24 -10.81
C SER A 112 -1.27 -3.87 -10.32
N GLY A 113 0.00 -3.54 -10.59
CA GLY A 113 0.63 -2.31 -10.11
C GLY A 113 0.63 -2.13 -8.59
N GLY A 114 0.39 -3.19 -7.82
CA GLY A 114 0.42 -3.18 -6.37
C GLY A 114 1.83 -2.94 -5.83
N TRP A 115 2.83 -3.51 -6.50
CA TRP A 115 4.25 -3.35 -6.14
C TRP A 115 4.83 -2.01 -6.63
N LEU A 116 5.09 -1.87 -7.94
CA LEU A 116 5.90 -0.76 -8.46
C LEU A 116 5.25 0.61 -8.26
N LYS A 117 3.95 0.77 -8.58
CA LYS A 117 3.29 2.07 -8.42
C LYS A 117 3.18 2.50 -6.96
N THR A 118 3.08 1.54 -6.03
CA THR A 118 3.07 1.85 -4.59
C THR A 118 4.46 2.30 -4.14
N ILE A 119 5.53 1.63 -4.57
CA ILE A 119 6.91 2.08 -4.32
C ILE A 119 7.16 3.46 -4.95
N ASN A 120 6.72 3.71 -6.18
CA ASN A 120 6.80 5.02 -6.82
C ASN A 120 6.06 6.11 -6.03
N SER A 121 4.90 5.77 -5.45
CA SER A 121 4.15 6.70 -4.59
C SER A 121 4.92 7.01 -3.31
N PHE A 122 5.56 6.02 -2.68
CA PHE A 122 6.46 6.23 -1.54
C PHE A 122 7.68 7.07 -1.91
N SER A 123 8.36 6.73 -3.01
CA SER A 123 9.50 7.48 -3.54
C SER A 123 9.15 8.95 -3.79
N SER A 124 7.98 9.24 -4.35
CA SER A 124 7.52 10.61 -4.59
C SER A 124 7.22 11.33 -3.27
N MET A 125 6.57 10.66 -2.33
CA MET A 125 6.20 11.23 -1.02
C MET A 125 7.43 11.55 -0.15
N LEU A 126 8.44 10.66 -0.15
CA LEU A 126 9.69 10.78 0.60
C LEU A 126 10.77 11.57 -0.14
N GLY A 127 10.57 11.89 -1.43
CA GLY A 127 11.58 12.50 -2.28
C GLY A 127 12.77 11.58 -2.61
N TRP A 128 12.58 10.26 -2.48
CA TRP A 128 13.58 9.23 -2.75
C TRP A 128 13.34 8.61 -4.14
N ASN A 129 13.46 9.44 -5.17
CA ASN A 129 13.11 9.04 -6.53
C ASN A 129 14.36 8.78 -7.39
N PRO A 130 14.51 7.58 -7.99
CA PRO A 130 15.70 7.21 -8.75
C PRO A 130 15.93 8.08 -10.01
N SER A 131 14.88 8.62 -10.63
CA SER A 131 15.00 9.45 -11.84
C SER A 131 15.44 10.89 -11.57
N VAL A 132 15.26 11.38 -10.34
CA VAL A 132 15.61 12.76 -9.95
C VAL A 132 17.09 12.90 -9.62
N GLY A 133 17.77 11.79 -9.27
CA GLY A 133 19.22 11.75 -9.07
C GLY A 133 20.01 12.07 -10.34
N SER A 134 19.48 11.74 -11.52
CA SER A 134 20.14 12.01 -12.81
C SER A 134 19.94 13.45 -13.32
N ALA A 135 18.97 14.20 -12.78
CA ALA A 135 18.72 15.59 -13.15
C ALA A 135 19.65 16.59 -12.44
N MET A 136 20.39 16.16 -11.40
CA MET A 136 21.34 17.01 -10.68
C MET A 136 22.65 17.29 -11.43
N THR A 137 22.93 16.60 -12.54
CA THR A 137 24.11 16.85 -13.38
C THR A 137 23.83 17.81 -14.54
N SER A 138 22.56 18.09 -14.87
CA SER A 138 22.21 19.08 -15.89
C SER A 138 22.01 20.46 -15.25
N LYS A 139 22.99 21.35 -15.46
CA LYS A 139 22.86 22.81 -15.27
C LYS A 139 21.76 23.35 -16.22
N GLY A 140 20.50 23.23 -15.83
CA GLY A 140 19.36 23.69 -16.62
C GLY A 140 18.20 24.07 -15.71
N TRP A 141 17.76 25.32 -15.85
CA TRP A 141 16.69 26.02 -15.16
C TRP A 141 15.47 25.17 -14.74
N THR A 142 15.57 24.44 -13.64
CA THR A 142 14.49 24.22 -12.66
C THR A 142 15.15 23.84 -11.33
N THR A 143 15.43 24.84 -10.49
CA THR A 143 15.69 24.58 -9.07
C THR A 143 14.37 24.22 -8.41
N ALA A 144 13.77 23.08 -8.81
CA ALA A 144 12.80 22.42 -7.98
C ALA A 144 13.57 22.05 -6.72
N SER A 145 13.26 22.77 -5.64
CA SER A 145 13.84 22.56 -4.33
C SER A 145 13.75 21.06 -3.99
N LYS A 146 14.48 20.59 -2.97
CA LYS A 146 14.12 19.38 -2.21
C LYS A 146 12.71 19.54 -1.58
N ALA A 147 11.68 19.85 -2.36
CA ALA A 147 10.29 19.90 -2.00
C ALA A 147 9.81 18.46 -1.91
N THR A 148 10.39 17.75 -0.94
CA THR A 148 9.77 16.61 -0.32
C THR A 148 8.38 17.07 0.09
N LEU A 149 7.36 16.46 -0.53
CA LEU A 149 5.98 16.75 -0.18
C LEU A 149 5.78 16.54 1.34
N GLY A 150 6.60 15.73 2.02
CA GLY A 150 6.56 15.45 3.46
C GLY A 150 7.26 16.40 4.45
N THR A 151 8.23 17.25 4.09
CA THR A 151 9.08 17.93 5.11
C THR A 151 8.42 19.09 5.86
N LYS A 152 7.29 19.61 5.38
CA LYS A 152 6.62 20.77 6.01
C LYS A 152 5.89 20.46 7.32
N LYS A 153 5.60 19.19 7.63
CA LYS A 153 4.85 18.79 8.85
C LYS A 153 5.73 18.26 9.98
N GLY A 154 7.06 18.33 9.83
CA GLY A 154 8.02 17.94 10.86
C GLY A 154 8.40 16.45 10.86
N PRO A 155 9.32 16.06 11.76
CA PRO A 155 9.95 14.73 11.77
C PRO A 155 8.98 13.57 12.00
N GLU A 156 7.84 13.81 12.66
CA GLU A 156 6.85 12.75 12.93
C GLU A 156 6.15 12.25 11.67
N ALA A 157 5.78 13.15 10.76
CA ALA A 157 5.14 12.78 9.50
C ALA A 157 6.10 12.00 8.61
N GLN A 158 7.36 12.42 8.53
CA GLN A 158 8.41 11.70 7.81
C GLN A 158 8.67 10.32 8.43
N ALA A 159 8.76 10.23 9.76
CA ALA A 159 8.91 8.95 10.45
C ALA A 159 7.74 7.99 10.14
N ARG A 160 6.49 8.51 10.11
CA ARG A 160 5.30 7.73 9.74
C ARG A 160 5.35 7.22 8.31
N GLN A 161 5.81 8.04 7.36
CA GLN A 161 6.00 7.65 5.96
C GLN A 161 7.04 6.53 5.81
N ILE A 162 8.18 6.66 6.49
CA ILE A 162 9.24 5.65 6.48
C ILE A 162 8.76 4.34 7.14
N GLN A 163 8.02 4.41 8.23
CA GLN A 163 7.44 3.22 8.88
C GLN A 163 6.44 2.50 7.98
N ALA A 164 5.56 3.23 7.30
CA ALA A 164 4.61 2.62 6.36
C ALA A 164 5.33 1.95 5.17
N LEU A 165 6.43 2.56 4.67
CA LEU A 165 7.27 1.92 3.65
C LEU A 165 7.94 0.65 4.20
N ALA A 166 8.50 0.69 5.40
CA ALA A 166 9.10 -0.48 6.03
C ALA A 166 8.11 -1.64 6.11
N ARG A 167 6.89 -1.35 6.57
CA ARG A 167 5.82 -2.33 6.69
C ARG A 167 5.39 -2.91 5.33
N PHE A 168 5.28 -2.06 4.31
CA PHE A 168 4.98 -2.50 2.94
C PHE A 168 6.07 -3.44 2.39
N LEU A 169 7.35 -3.13 2.63
CA LEU A 169 8.47 -3.98 2.20
C LEU A 169 8.55 -5.28 3.01
N GLU A 170 8.26 -5.26 4.31
CA GLU A 170 8.17 -6.48 5.14
C GLU A 170 7.14 -7.46 4.58
N VAL A 171 5.97 -6.96 4.18
CA VAL A 171 4.93 -7.79 3.54
C VAL A 171 5.40 -8.28 2.16
N GLY A 172 5.98 -7.40 1.33
CA GLY A 172 6.45 -7.78 -0.01
C GLY A 172 7.61 -8.77 -0.03
N PHE A 173 8.46 -8.76 1.00
CA PHE A 173 9.60 -9.66 1.15
C PHE A 173 9.35 -10.82 2.10
N LYS A 174 8.13 -10.96 2.61
CA LYS A 174 7.75 -12.10 3.44
C LYS A 174 8.05 -13.41 2.72
N PRO A 175 8.76 -14.36 3.36
CA PRO A 175 8.97 -15.68 2.79
C PRO A 175 7.64 -16.36 2.47
N GLU A 176 7.53 -16.88 1.24
CA GLU A 176 6.37 -17.67 0.84
C GLU A 176 6.49 -19.07 1.46
N ALA A 177 5.39 -19.56 2.03
CA ALA A 177 5.38 -20.89 2.61
C ALA A 177 5.55 -21.91 1.48
N PRO A 178 6.51 -22.85 1.57
CA PRO A 178 6.66 -23.89 0.57
C PRO A 178 5.37 -24.71 0.52
N ILE A 179 4.79 -24.84 -0.67
CA ILE A 179 3.64 -25.71 -0.88
C ILE A 179 4.14 -27.15 -0.77
N PRO A 180 3.67 -27.96 0.21
CA PRO A 180 4.11 -29.34 0.32
C PRO A 180 3.72 -30.11 -0.94
N VAL A 181 4.71 -30.55 -1.72
CA VAL A 181 4.48 -31.38 -2.90
C VAL A 181 4.17 -32.79 -2.42
N GLN A 182 2.91 -33.03 -2.07
CA GLN A 182 2.38 -34.38 -1.93
C GLN A 182 1.83 -34.77 -3.30
N SER A 183 2.33 -35.85 -3.90
CA SER A 183 1.93 -36.31 -5.24
C SER A 183 0.42 -36.57 -5.37
N ALA A 184 -0.25 -36.94 -4.28
CA ALA A 184 -1.72 -37.04 -4.22
C ALA A 184 -2.43 -35.66 -4.16
N ALA A 185 -1.78 -34.64 -3.57
CA ALA A 185 -2.30 -33.29 -3.45
C ALA A 185 -2.02 -32.40 -4.69
N TYR A 186 -1.13 -32.83 -5.59
CA TYR A 186 -0.81 -32.10 -6.81
C TYR A 186 -2.02 -31.99 -7.76
N TRP A 187 -2.69 -33.12 -8.02
CA TRP A 187 -3.89 -33.10 -8.86
C TRP A 187 -5.05 -32.39 -8.17
N ASP A 188 -5.19 -32.58 -6.86
CA ASP A 188 -6.20 -31.88 -6.05
C ASP A 188 -5.99 -30.36 -6.05
N SER A 189 -4.75 -29.87 -6.01
CA SER A 189 -4.48 -28.43 -6.05
C SER A 189 -4.79 -27.78 -7.41
N ILE A 190 -4.66 -28.52 -8.52
CA ILE A 190 -4.97 -28.02 -9.87
C ILE A 190 -6.48 -27.97 -10.13
N TYR A 191 -7.24 -28.97 -9.65
CA TYR A 191 -8.67 -29.09 -9.95
C TYR A 191 -9.59 -28.49 -8.87
N ARG A 192 -9.04 -28.04 -7.74
CA ARG A 192 -9.81 -27.38 -6.68
C ARG A 192 -10.13 -25.93 -7.04
N LEU A 193 -11.31 -25.47 -6.64
CA LEU A 193 -11.67 -24.06 -6.72
C LEU A 193 -10.67 -23.23 -5.90
N PRO A 194 -10.06 -22.19 -6.49
CA PRO A 194 -9.12 -21.34 -5.77
C PRO A 194 -9.81 -20.64 -4.60
N THR A 195 -9.07 -20.47 -3.50
CA THR A 195 -9.56 -19.78 -2.29
C THR A 195 -9.25 -18.29 -2.30
N THR A 196 -8.50 -17.81 -3.28
CA THR A 196 -8.18 -16.39 -3.44
C THR A 196 -9.25 -15.70 -4.30
N PRO A 197 -9.50 -14.39 -4.10
CA PRO A 197 -10.59 -13.71 -4.79
C PRO A 197 -10.44 -13.61 -6.31
N ASN A 198 -9.19 -13.49 -6.80
CA ASN A 198 -8.89 -13.26 -8.22
C ASN A 198 -7.73 -14.15 -8.70
N PRO A 199 -7.91 -15.49 -8.70
CA PRO A 199 -6.82 -16.44 -8.92
C PRO A 199 -6.20 -16.34 -10.31
N PHE A 200 -6.98 -15.95 -11.32
CA PHE A 200 -6.54 -15.85 -12.71
C PHE A 200 -6.27 -14.41 -13.16
N ALA A 201 -6.19 -13.45 -12.23
CA ALA A 201 -5.93 -12.05 -12.57
C ALA A 201 -4.64 -11.89 -13.37
N TYR A 202 -3.62 -12.70 -13.11
CA TYR A 202 -2.34 -12.65 -13.82
C TYR A 202 -2.49 -12.85 -15.33
N LEU A 203 -3.49 -13.60 -15.81
CA LEU A 203 -3.74 -13.82 -17.24
C LEU A 203 -4.23 -12.58 -17.99
N ASN A 204 -4.76 -11.57 -17.28
CA ASN A 204 -5.22 -10.30 -17.84
C ASN A 204 -6.19 -10.44 -19.05
N LEU A 205 -7.00 -11.50 -19.12
CA LEU A 205 -7.83 -11.82 -20.30
C LEU A 205 -8.86 -10.75 -20.67
N PHE A 206 -9.29 -9.94 -19.70
CA PHE A 206 -10.32 -8.91 -19.85
C PHE A 206 -9.85 -7.51 -19.43
N GLY A 207 -8.55 -7.35 -19.19
CA GLY A 207 -7.96 -6.10 -18.75
C GLY A 207 -7.34 -5.30 -19.90
N ILE A 208 -7.01 -4.04 -19.61
CA ILE A 208 -6.16 -3.24 -20.49
C ILE A 208 -4.78 -3.90 -20.53
N PRO A 209 -4.07 -3.90 -21.68
CA PRO A 209 -2.68 -4.34 -21.74
C PRO A 209 -1.86 -3.70 -20.62
N ARG A 210 -1.10 -4.53 -19.88
CA ARG A 210 -0.26 -4.04 -18.78
C ARG A 210 1.01 -3.43 -19.36
N ASP A 211 1.28 -2.20 -18.94
CA ASP A 211 2.61 -1.62 -19.05
C ASP A 211 3.49 -2.15 -17.91
N GLU A 212 4.78 -1.82 -17.94
CA GLU A 212 5.72 -2.24 -16.89
C GLU A 212 5.27 -1.84 -15.48
N GLU A 213 4.60 -0.68 -15.32
CA GLU A 213 4.16 -0.20 -14.01
C GLU A 213 2.92 -0.92 -13.47
N ASN A 214 2.11 -1.51 -14.35
CA ASN A 214 0.93 -2.29 -14.02
C ASN A 214 1.22 -3.80 -13.90
N GLU A 215 2.48 -4.22 -14.03
CA GLU A 215 2.86 -5.62 -13.92
C GLU A 215 2.48 -6.24 -12.57
N MET A 216 2.18 -7.55 -12.58
CA MET A 216 1.86 -8.33 -11.38
C MET A 216 3.08 -9.08 -10.90
N TYR A 217 3.45 -8.87 -9.64
CA TYR A 217 4.59 -9.55 -9.01
C TYR A 217 4.10 -10.54 -7.96
N LEU A 218 3.74 -11.74 -8.43
CA LEU A 218 3.15 -12.79 -7.60
C LEU A 218 4.15 -13.34 -6.58
N ASP A 219 5.37 -13.60 -7.03
CA ASP A 219 6.41 -14.23 -6.21
C ASP A 219 7.37 -13.19 -5.57
N ARG A 220 7.86 -13.54 -4.40
CA ARG A 220 8.85 -12.76 -3.63
C ARG A 220 10.10 -12.46 -4.44
N GLY A 221 10.63 -13.44 -5.18
CA GLY A 221 11.89 -13.30 -5.92
C GLY A 221 11.82 -12.20 -7.00
N SER A 222 10.71 -12.15 -7.74
CA SER A 222 10.45 -11.11 -8.73
C SER A 222 10.27 -9.74 -8.09
N ARG A 223 9.58 -9.66 -6.93
CA ARG A 223 9.47 -8.42 -6.15
C ARG A 223 10.84 -7.90 -5.70
N GLN A 224 11.71 -8.78 -5.19
CA GLN A 224 13.08 -8.46 -4.74
C GLN A 224 13.97 -8.01 -5.90
N ARG A 225 14.01 -8.77 -7.01
CA ARG A 225 14.85 -8.45 -8.17
C ARG A 225 14.56 -7.07 -8.74
N VAL A 226 13.27 -6.77 -8.96
CA VAL A 226 12.86 -5.48 -9.53
C VAL A 226 13.05 -4.35 -8.51
N PHE A 227 12.86 -4.61 -7.21
CA PHE A 227 13.17 -3.65 -6.16
C PHE A 227 14.67 -3.32 -6.11
N ASP A 228 15.53 -4.33 -6.13
CA ASP A 228 16.99 -4.23 -6.09
C ASP A 228 17.51 -3.41 -7.27
N ALA A 229 17.06 -3.75 -8.48
CA ALA A 229 17.49 -3.11 -9.71
C ALA A 229 17.14 -1.61 -9.80
N ARG A 230 15.99 -1.20 -9.26
CA ARG A 230 15.43 0.15 -9.52
C ARG A 230 15.43 1.09 -8.31
N TRP A 231 15.22 0.58 -7.08
CA TRP A 231 14.99 1.44 -5.91
C TRP A 231 15.97 1.26 -4.77
N ARG A 232 16.63 0.10 -4.64
CA ARG A 232 17.45 -0.20 -3.45
C ARG A 232 18.53 0.85 -3.20
N ALA A 233 19.26 1.28 -4.22
CA ALA A 233 20.31 2.29 -4.07
C ALA A 233 19.77 3.65 -3.57
N THR A 234 18.67 4.12 -4.16
CA THR A 234 18.05 5.40 -3.80
C THR A 234 17.43 5.37 -2.40
N ILE A 235 16.73 4.28 -2.07
CA ILE A 235 16.11 4.10 -0.75
C ILE A 235 17.19 3.94 0.32
N ALA A 236 18.28 3.21 0.06
CA ALA A 236 19.39 3.07 1.00
C ALA A 236 20.05 4.44 1.30
N THR A 237 20.24 5.27 0.27
CA THR A 237 20.77 6.62 0.43
C THR A 237 19.82 7.51 1.25
N GLY A 238 18.53 7.49 0.93
CA GLY A 238 17.51 8.25 1.67
C GLY A 238 17.39 7.82 3.13
N MET A 239 17.47 6.51 3.37
CA MET A 239 17.48 5.90 4.70
C MET A 239 18.69 6.33 5.53
N GLU A 240 19.88 6.38 4.94
CA GLU A 240 21.08 6.84 5.65
C GLU A 240 21.00 8.34 6.00
N GLY A 241 20.42 9.16 5.12
CA GLY A 241 20.07 10.54 5.44
C GLY A 241 19.13 10.66 6.64
N ALA A 242 18.03 9.91 6.61
CA ALA A 242 17.06 9.84 7.71
C ALA A 242 17.66 9.29 9.02
N ARG A 243 18.64 8.38 8.93
CA ARG A 243 19.37 7.86 10.10
C ARG A 243 20.19 8.94 10.80
N LYS A 244 20.86 9.80 10.01
CA LYS A 244 21.67 10.92 10.53
C LYS A 244 20.82 12.01 11.19
N GLU A 245 19.58 12.21 10.77
CA GLU A 245 18.64 13.13 11.41
C GLU A 245 18.30 12.71 12.86
N GLY A 246 18.39 11.43 13.18
CA GLY A 246 18.17 10.91 14.53
C GLY A 246 16.72 10.97 15.00
N GLY A 247 16.49 10.80 16.31
CA GLY A 247 15.15 10.90 16.91
C GLY A 247 14.15 9.86 16.39
N THR A 248 12.90 10.29 16.16
CA THR A 248 11.81 9.43 15.64
C THR A 248 12.08 8.99 14.19
N VAL A 249 12.64 9.87 13.36
CA VAL A 249 12.99 9.60 11.96
C VAL A 249 14.10 8.55 11.89
N GLY A 250 15.16 8.69 12.68
CA GLY A 250 16.23 7.70 12.74
C GLY A 250 15.76 6.31 13.20
N ARG A 251 14.81 6.24 14.15
CA ARG A 251 14.20 4.96 14.54
C ARG A 251 13.37 4.33 13.43
N ALA A 252 12.62 5.15 12.69
CA ALA A 252 11.88 4.69 11.51
C ALA A 252 12.82 4.16 10.42
N ALA A 253 13.92 4.88 10.15
CA ALA A 253 14.95 4.46 9.20
C ALA A 253 15.60 3.14 9.62
N ALA A 254 15.85 2.93 10.92
CA ALA A 254 16.35 1.66 11.43
C ALA A 254 15.35 0.50 11.23
N ALA A 255 14.05 0.75 11.35
CA ALA A 255 13.01 -0.24 11.05
C ALA A 255 13.01 -0.60 9.55
N LEU A 256 13.10 0.39 8.68
CA LEU A 256 13.24 0.17 7.24
C LEU A 256 14.49 -0.64 6.91
N GLY A 257 15.62 -0.38 7.56
CA GLY A 257 16.85 -1.16 7.40
C GLY A 257 16.66 -2.63 7.77
N ARG A 258 15.91 -2.93 8.85
CA ARG A 258 15.58 -4.31 9.22
C ARG A 258 14.68 -4.98 8.17
N ALA A 259 13.68 -4.28 7.66
CA ALA A 259 12.81 -4.76 6.60
C ALA A 259 13.59 -5.14 5.34
N LEU A 260 14.57 -4.30 4.95
CA LEU A 260 15.45 -4.55 3.81
C LEU A 260 16.35 -5.77 4.06
N ASN A 261 17.08 -5.79 5.18
CA ASN A 261 18.01 -6.88 5.45
C ASN A 261 17.27 -8.22 5.61
N GLY A 262 16.21 -8.28 6.42
CA GLY A 262 15.39 -9.49 6.56
C GLY A 262 14.74 -9.92 5.24
N GLY A 263 14.49 -8.96 4.34
CA GLY A 263 13.99 -9.23 3.00
C GLY A 263 15.01 -9.93 2.11
N PHE A 264 16.31 -9.62 2.18
CA PHE A 264 17.34 -10.19 1.29
C PHE A 264 18.19 -11.31 1.94
N ASP A 265 18.26 -11.36 3.26
CA ASP A 265 19.09 -12.34 4.01
C ASP A 265 18.34 -13.64 4.34
N GLY A 266 17.10 -13.81 3.86
CA GLY A 266 16.32 -15.03 4.06
C GLY A 266 16.80 -16.18 3.15
N PRO A 267 16.75 -17.45 3.59
CA PRO A 267 17.21 -18.57 2.79
C PRO A 267 16.46 -18.60 1.45
N GLU A 268 17.20 -18.58 0.34
CA GLU A 268 16.66 -18.95 -0.97
C GLU A 268 16.18 -20.39 -0.85
N SER A 269 14.88 -20.60 -0.99
CA SER A 269 14.31 -21.93 -1.04
C SER A 269 14.80 -22.63 -2.31
N GLY A 270 15.78 -23.53 -2.15
CA GLY A 270 16.07 -24.60 -3.08
C GLY A 270 17.00 -24.23 -4.22
N SER A 271 18.30 -24.44 -4.01
CA SER A 271 19.17 -24.93 -5.06
C SER A 271 18.50 -26.10 -5.78
N GLU A 272 18.20 -25.93 -7.06
CA GLU A 272 17.82 -27.02 -7.95
C GLU A 272 18.95 -28.07 -7.97
N ASN A 273 18.59 -29.31 -7.67
CA ASN A 273 19.27 -30.54 -8.08
C ASN A 273 18.25 -31.41 -8.80
#